data_AF-A0A368UHK8-F1
#
_entry.id   AF-A0A368UHK8-F1
#
_cell.length_a   1.000
_cell.length_b   1.000
_cell.length_c   1.000
_cell.angle_alpha   90.00
_cell.angle_beta   90.00
_cell.angle_gamma   90.00
#
_symmetry.space_group_name_H-M   'P 1'
#
loop_
_entity.id
_entity.type
_entity.pdbx_description
1 polymer ?
#
loop_
_entity_poly.entity_id
_entity_poly.type
_entity_poly.pdbx_seq_one_letter_code
_entity_poly.pdbx_strand_id
1 'polypeptide(L)'
;MEEHASHVGRSLVKQLACCKRTTRDKSLRLLLKSWLPSQSQPLSDDDAKKLWKGLFYCMWHSDKPLVQSDLVDRLSSLLLSLHLSVSLQYFSTFLLTMRREWSGIDALRLDKFYLLIRRFVSKFFSLMKTNSWDLQLVHRLINVLDENTLSSLENKSHGNGVNYHIATVFLEELRPFLPLKQEVLEVLLKPFVSAMGKVQDKVLVGKIRSGVFDLLLKTGKSLLEVKKSGDGVEVDSRDEVLLIGTVALDSSDKENVASENGGNLNDESAVLLNETMIANLQRQFEKVAEEAGLDDGVASACDSPQAVSASGRTLSKKRKRTKSLKGKVSQDSAELDGEESAVAKGGEKSKKKGSRYVL
;
A
#
# COMPACT_ATOMS: atom_id res chain seq x y z
N MET A 1 -9.49 23.63 27.91
CA MET A 1 -9.22 23.79 26.47
C MET A 1 -9.31 22.45 25.73
N GLU A 2 -8.74 21.39 26.28
CA GLU A 2 -8.77 20.02 25.71
C GLU A 2 -10.18 19.45 25.49
N GLU A 3 -11.10 19.63 26.44
CA GLU A 3 -12.47 19.12 26.32
C GLU A 3 -13.23 19.76 25.14
N HIS A 4 -13.05 21.07 24.93
CA HIS A 4 -13.62 21.76 23.78
C HIS A 4 -13.01 21.28 22.46
N ALA A 5 -11.69 21.07 22.40
CA ALA A 5 -11.03 20.54 21.22
C ALA A 5 -11.53 19.11 20.89
N SER A 6 -11.72 18.28 21.91
CA SER A 6 -12.31 16.93 21.76
C SER A 6 -13.75 16.98 21.26
N HIS A 7 -14.57 17.88 21.80
CA HIS A 7 -15.97 18.04 21.36
C HIS A 7 -16.07 18.49 19.89
N VAL A 8 -15.27 19.49 19.50
CA VAL A 8 -15.19 19.97 18.11
C VAL A 8 -14.75 18.83 17.19
N GLY A 9 -13.74 18.06 17.60
CA GLY A 9 -13.25 16.90 16.85
C GLY A 9 -14.32 15.85 16.60
N ARG A 10 -15.02 15.42 17.66
CA ARG A 10 -16.11 14.45 17.56
C ARG A 10 -17.24 14.95 16.67
N SER A 11 -17.55 16.24 16.71
CA SER A 11 -18.54 16.85 15.82
C SER A 11 -18.10 16.80 14.35
N LEU A 12 -16.85 17.18 14.06
CA LEU A 12 -16.28 17.11 12.71
C LEU A 12 -16.27 15.67 12.16
N VAL A 13 -15.83 14.70 12.97
CA VAL A 13 -15.80 13.27 12.60
C VAL A 13 -17.22 12.75 12.30
N LYS A 14 -18.22 13.11 13.11
CA LYS A 14 -19.62 12.76 12.82
C LYS A 14 -20.10 13.36 11.50
N GLN A 15 -19.70 14.59 11.18
CA GLN A 15 -20.10 15.24 9.94
C GLN A 15 -19.41 14.67 8.69
N LEU A 16 -18.30 13.92 8.82
CA LEU A 16 -17.72 13.17 7.69
C LEU A 16 -18.67 12.08 7.17
N ALA A 17 -19.51 11.51 8.04
CA ALA A 17 -20.52 10.53 7.67
C ALA A 17 -21.83 11.16 7.14
N CYS A 18 -21.90 12.49 7.01
CA CYS A 18 -23.10 13.16 6.53
C CYS A 18 -23.38 12.84 5.05
N CYS A 19 -24.64 12.54 4.73
CA CYS A 19 -25.10 12.31 3.35
C CYS A 19 -24.96 13.55 2.46
N LYS A 20 -25.05 14.75 3.05
CA LYS A 20 -24.88 16.02 2.33
C LYS A 20 -23.41 16.24 2.02
N ARG A 21 -23.05 16.14 0.73
CA ARG A 21 -21.70 16.37 0.22
C ARG A 21 -21.11 17.70 0.70
N THR A 22 -21.90 18.78 0.67
CA THR A 22 -21.42 20.12 1.09
C THR A 22 -21.00 20.16 2.55
N THR A 23 -21.76 19.51 3.44
CA THR A 23 -21.41 19.36 4.86
C THR A 23 -20.14 18.53 5.00
N ARG A 24 -20.10 17.33 4.39
CA ARG A 24 -18.93 16.45 4.45
C ARG A 24 -17.65 17.15 3.95
N ASP A 25 -17.72 17.82 2.80
CA ASP A 25 -16.57 18.52 2.22
C ASP A 25 -16.12 19.69 3.10
N LYS A 26 -17.05 20.42 3.75
CA LYS A 26 -16.72 21.48 4.70
C LYS A 26 -16.03 20.93 5.95
N SER A 27 -16.58 19.87 6.54
CA SER A 27 -16.02 19.24 7.74
C SER A 27 -14.66 18.61 7.45
N LEU A 28 -14.50 17.96 6.29
CA LEU A 28 -13.22 17.43 5.84
C LEU A 28 -12.17 18.54 5.69
N ARG A 29 -12.52 19.69 5.09
CA ARG A 29 -11.59 20.82 4.97
C ARG A 29 -11.16 21.36 6.33
N LEU A 30 -12.11 21.60 7.25
CA LEU A 30 -11.79 22.10 8.59
C LEU A 30 -10.96 21.09 9.40
N LEU A 31 -11.29 19.81 9.27
CA LEU A 31 -10.59 18.74 9.95
C LEU A 31 -9.13 18.65 9.51
N LEU A 32 -8.89 18.61 8.19
CA LEU A 32 -7.55 18.44 7.64
C LEU A 32 -6.69 19.71 7.71
N LYS A 33 -7.30 20.90 7.56
CA LYS A 33 -6.54 22.17 7.52
C LYS A 33 -6.27 22.78 8.90
N SER A 34 -7.16 22.58 9.88
CA SER A 34 -7.04 23.27 11.17
C SER A 34 -7.10 22.33 12.36
N TRP A 35 -8.12 21.47 12.47
CA TRP A 35 -8.35 20.74 13.72
C TRP A 35 -7.30 19.65 13.97
N LEU A 36 -6.97 18.81 13.00
CA LEU A 36 -5.96 17.76 13.22
C LEU A 36 -4.54 18.35 13.35
N PRO A 37 -4.10 19.32 12.51
CA PRO A 37 -2.82 19.99 12.70
C PRO A 37 -2.69 20.74 14.03
N SER A 38 -3.78 21.17 14.66
CA SER A 38 -3.73 21.82 15.98
C SER A 38 -3.56 20.85 17.15
N GLN A 39 -3.59 19.53 16.93
CA GLN A 39 -3.40 18.55 18.01
C GLN A 39 -1.91 18.36 18.29
N SER A 40 -1.50 18.61 19.53
CA SER A 40 -0.12 18.33 19.99
C SER A 40 0.02 16.93 20.60
N GLN A 41 -1.09 16.32 21.01
CA GLN A 41 -1.15 15.00 21.61
C GLN A 41 -1.99 14.03 20.75
N PRO A 42 -1.67 12.73 20.77
CA PRO A 42 -2.49 11.71 20.14
C PRO A 42 -3.94 11.76 20.62
N LEU A 43 -4.87 11.42 19.74
CA LEU A 43 -6.28 11.23 20.08
C LEU A 43 -6.43 9.96 20.94
N SER A 44 -7.57 9.78 21.59
CA SER A 44 -7.90 8.45 22.12
C SER A 44 -8.02 7.45 20.96
N ASP A 45 -7.68 6.18 21.19
CA ASP A 45 -7.73 5.14 20.15
C ASP A 45 -9.12 5.03 19.50
N ASP A 46 -10.18 5.20 20.27
CA ASP A 46 -11.56 5.21 19.76
C ASP A 46 -11.84 6.40 18.84
N ASP A 47 -11.37 7.60 19.22
CA ASP A 47 -11.57 8.79 18.40
C ASP A 47 -10.69 8.74 17.14
N ALA A 48 -9.48 8.18 17.21
CA ALA A 48 -8.62 7.91 16.05
C ALA A 48 -9.27 6.91 15.08
N LYS A 49 -9.82 5.79 15.59
CA LYS A 49 -10.52 4.78 14.77
C LYS A 49 -11.78 5.36 14.10
N LYS A 50 -12.56 6.16 14.83
CA LYS A 50 -13.75 6.85 14.27
C LYS A 50 -13.35 7.88 13.21
N LEU A 51 -12.29 8.64 13.45
CA LEU A 51 -11.74 9.59 12.49
C LEU A 51 -11.41 8.87 11.18
N TRP A 52 -10.61 7.81 11.25
CA TRP A 52 -10.18 7.08 10.06
C TRP A 52 -11.32 6.35 9.35
N LYS A 53 -12.31 5.85 10.09
CA LYS A 53 -13.55 5.34 9.48
C LYS A 53 -14.26 6.43 8.68
N GLY A 54 -14.36 7.64 9.21
CA GLY A 54 -14.93 8.79 8.49
C GLY A 54 -14.15 9.16 7.23
N LEU A 55 -12.81 9.20 7.32
CA LEU A 55 -11.93 9.48 6.18
C LEU A 55 -12.00 8.39 5.11
N PHE A 56 -12.05 7.12 5.51
CA PHE A 56 -12.26 5.98 4.62
C PHE A 56 -13.53 6.14 3.79
N TYR A 57 -14.66 6.50 4.42
CA TYR A 57 -15.90 6.73 3.68
C TYR A 57 -15.89 8.02 2.84
N CYS A 58 -15.06 9.01 3.17
CA CYS A 58 -14.82 10.14 2.26
C CYS A 58 -14.15 9.67 0.97
N MET A 59 -13.16 8.79 1.07
CA MET A 59 -12.51 8.17 -0.10
C MET A 59 -13.48 7.26 -0.86
N TRP A 60 -14.27 6.45 -0.13
CA TRP A 60 -15.28 5.55 -0.68
C TRP A 60 -16.28 6.28 -1.60
N HIS A 61 -16.78 7.45 -1.19
CA HIS A 61 -17.74 8.26 -1.96
C HIS A 61 -17.09 9.21 -2.99
N SER A 62 -15.76 9.16 -3.15
CA SER A 62 -15.07 9.97 -4.17
C SER A 62 -15.05 9.22 -5.50
N ASP A 63 -15.88 9.64 -6.45
CA ASP A 63 -16.10 8.93 -7.71
C ASP A 63 -15.29 9.46 -8.90
N LYS A 64 -14.94 10.75 -8.90
CA LYS A 64 -14.21 11.37 -10.02
C LYS A 64 -12.69 11.22 -9.82
N PRO A 65 -11.92 10.74 -10.83
CA PRO A 65 -10.47 10.51 -10.69
C PRO A 65 -9.68 11.70 -10.16
N LEU A 66 -9.94 12.91 -10.65
CA LEU A 66 -9.27 14.12 -10.14
C LEU A 66 -9.58 14.41 -8.67
N VAL A 67 -10.82 14.15 -8.23
CA VAL A 67 -11.23 14.31 -6.83
C VAL A 67 -10.58 13.24 -5.95
N GLN A 68 -10.44 12.02 -6.48
CA GLN A 68 -9.74 10.92 -5.80
C GLN A 68 -8.27 11.27 -5.58
N SER A 69 -7.56 11.69 -6.62
CA SER A 69 -6.14 12.07 -6.51
C SER A 69 -5.94 13.24 -5.53
N ASP A 70 -6.72 14.31 -5.65
CA ASP A 70 -6.65 15.45 -4.72
C ASP A 70 -6.93 15.03 -3.27
N LEU A 71 -7.92 14.16 -3.05
CA LEU A 71 -8.21 13.65 -1.72
C LEU A 71 -7.06 12.80 -1.18
N VAL A 72 -6.51 11.89 -1.97
CA VAL A 72 -5.35 11.07 -1.60
C VAL A 72 -4.16 11.95 -1.21
N ASP A 73 -3.86 12.98 -1.99
CA ASP A 73 -2.74 13.89 -1.71
C ASP A 73 -2.97 14.69 -0.43
N ARG A 74 -4.20 15.19 -0.19
CA ARG A 74 -4.55 15.90 1.04
C ARG A 74 -4.46 15.02 2.29
N LEU A 75 -4.92 13.77 2.21
CA LEU A 75 -4.88 12.82 3.33
C LEU A 75 -3.44 12.39 3.64
N SER A 76 -2.69 11.97 2.61
CA SER A 76 -1.32 11.45 2.79
C SER A 76 -0.33 12.53 3.22
N SER A 77 -0.44 13.74 2.66
CA SER A 77 0.47 14.85 3.00
C SER A 77 0.31 15.33 4.44
N LEU A 78 -0.81 15.01 5.09
CA LEU A 78 -1.07 15.37 6.48
C LEU A 78 0.01 14.82 7.41
N LEU A 79 0.58 13.64 7.12
CA LEU A 79 1.69 13.03 7.88
C LEU A 79 2.87 13.98 8.12
N LEU A 80 3.11 14.92 7.21
CA LEU A 80 4.22 15.87 7.28
C LEU A 80 3.90 17.16 8.05
N SER A 81 2.62 17.40 8.36
CA SER A 81 2.13 18.64 8.96
C SER A 81 1.65 18.49 10.40
N LEU A 82 1.46 17.25 10.87
CA LEU A 82 1.04 16.99 12.25
C LEU A 82 2.25 16.93 13.18
N HIS A 83 2.01 17.10 14.48
CA HIS A 83 3.01 16.77 15.50
C HIS A 83 3.40 15.29 15.40
N LEU A 84 4.69 14.96 15.60
CA LEU A 84 5.24 13.63 15.30
C LEU A 84 4.49 12.46 15.97
N SER A 85 4.10 12.63 17.23
CA SER A 85 3.30 11.64 17.97
C SER A 85 1.92 11.42 17.35
N VAL A 86 1.29 12.48 16.84
CA VAL A 86 0.01 12.44 16.14
C VAL A 86 0.17 11.83 14.74
N SER A 87 1.26 12.15 14.02
CA SER A 87 1.59 11.52 12.73
C SER A 87 1.73 10.00 12.85
N LEU A 88 2.42 9.52 13.90
CA LEU A 88 2.58 8.09 14.16
C LEU A 88 1.23 7.41 14.42
N GLN A 89 0.38 7.97 15.28
CA GLN A 89 -0.96 7.42 15.51
C GLN A 89 -1.84 7.49 14.26
N TYR A 90 -1.75 8.58 13.49
CA TYR A 90 -2.48 8.77 12.25
C TYR A 90 -2.10 7.70 11.23
N PHE A 91 -0.81 7.40 11.05
CA PHE A 91 -0.33 6.34 10.17
C PHE A 91 -0.69 4.93 10.67
N SER A 92 -0.52 4.67 11.97
CA SER A 92 -0.91 3.39 12.59
C SER A 92 -2.38 3.08 12.36
N THR A 93 -3.25 4.05 12.67
CA THR A 93 -4.70 3.89 12.55
C THR A 93 -5.17 3.83 11.09
N PHE A 94 -4.44 4.47 10.17
CA PHE A 94 -4.62 4.30 8.73
C PHE A 94 -4.44 2.83 8.33
N LEU A 95 -3.29 2.23 8.66
CA LEU A 95 -2.98 0.84 8.29
C LEU A 95 -4.02 -0.13 8.86
N LEU A 96 -4.39 0.04 10.14
CA LEU A 96 -5.45 -0.76 10.78
C LEU A 96 -6.79 -0.62 10.07
N THR A 97 -7.16 0.59 9.69
CA THR A 97 -8.44 0.85 8.99
C THR A 97 -8.43 0.24 7.60
N MET A 98 -7.34 0.40 6.84
CA MET A 98 -7.21 -0.20 5.52
C MET A 98 -7.35 -1.72 5.58
N ARG A 99 -6.68 -2.37 6.53
CA ARG A 99 -6.77 -3.83 6.69
C ARG A 99 -8.15 -4.29 7.11
N ARG A 100 -8.77 -3.61 8.08
CA ARG A 100 -10.12 -3.94 8.56
C ARG A 100 -11.17 -3.85 7.47
N GLU A 101 -11.13 -2.81 6.65
CA GLU A 101 -12.16 -2.55 5.63
C GLU A 101 -11.86 -3.21 4.28
N TRP A 102 -10.64 -3.77 4.09
CA TRP A 102 -10.14 -4.20 2.77
C TRP A 102 -11.07 -5.18 2.04
N SER A 103 -11.53 -6.22 2.74
CA SER A 103 -12.40 -7.25 2.17
C SER A 103 -13.79 -6.73 1.79
N GLY A 104 -14.17 -5.55 2.28
CA GLY A 104 -15.42 -4.88 1.93
C GLY A 104 -15.35 -4.01 0.68
N ILE A 105 -14.16 -3.76 0.13
CA ILE A 105 -13.96 -2.91 -1.06
C ILE A 105 -14.24 -3.75 -2.31
N ASP A 106 -15.23 -3.33 -3.11
CA ASP A 106 -15.50 -3.94 -4.41
C ASP A 106 -14.46 -3.54 -5.47
N ALA A 107 -14.36 -4.35 -6.52
CA ALA A 107 -13.37 -4.17 -7.59
C ALA A 107 -13.39 -2.78 -8.24
N LEU A 108 -14.56 -2.14 -8.39
CA LEU A 108 -14.69 -0.83 -9.04
C LEU A 108 -14.09 0.31 -8.20
N ARG A 109 -13.92 0.10 -6.90
CA ARG A 109 -13.38 1.09 -5.96
C ARG A 109 -11.92 0.84 -5.61
N LEU A 110 -11.36 -0.29 -6.03
CA LEU A 110 -10.10 -0.80 -5.48
C LEU A 110 -8.89 0.08 -5.85
N ASP A 111 -8.81 0.54 -7.10
CA ASP A 111 -7.68 1.34 -7.61
C ASP A 111 -7.38 2.59 -6.77
N LYS A 112 -8.41 3.31 -6.35
CA LYS A 112 -8.23 4.55 -5.57
C LYS A 112 -7.72 4.25 -4.15
N PHE A 113 -8.02 3.08 -3.61
CA PHE A 113 -7.49 2.63 -2.32
C PHE A 113 -6.05 2.09 -2.46
N TYR A 114 -5.69 1.48 -3.59
CA TYR A 114 -4.29 1.20 -3.91
C TYR A 114 -3.47 2.47 -4.04
N LEU A 115 -3.98 3.48 -4.75
CA LEU A 115 -3.34 4.79 -4.86
C LEU A 115 -3.18 5.45 -3.48
N LEU A 116 -4.21 5.36 -2.63
CA LEU A 116 -4.14 5.87 -1.26
C LEU A 116 -2.99 5.24 -0.47
N ILE A 117 -2.87 3.90 -0.45
CA ILE A 117 -1.77 3.22 0.25
C ILE A 117 -0.42 3.64 -0.33
N ARG A 118 -0.28 3.63 -1.65
CA ARG A 118 0.97 4.01 -2.34
C ARG A 118 1.41 5.42 -1.90
N ARG A 119 0.49 6.40 -1.91
CA ARG A 119 0.81 7.77 -1.51
C ARG A 119 1.14 7.88 -0.01
N PHE A 120 0.49 7.11 0.85
CA PHE A 120 0.82 7.05 2.27
C PHE A 120 2.22 6.48 2.51
N VAL A 121 2.62 5.41 1.82
CA VAL A 121 3.99 4.85 1.89
C VAL A 121 5.02 5.89 1.42
N SER A 122 4.75 6.59 0.33
CA SER A 122 5.61 7.66 -0.17
C SER A 122 5.77 8.83 0.82
N LYS A 123 4.68 9.23 1.50
CA LYS A 123 4.71 10.28 2.53
C LYS A 123 5.32 9.81 3.85
N PHE A 124 5.27 8.51 4.13
CA PHE A 124 5.97 7.88 5.24
C PHE A 124 7.50 7.99 5.06
N PHE A 125 8.04 7.72 3.87
CA PHE A 125 9.46 7.99 3.59
C PHE A 125 9.79 9.48 3.58
N SER A 126 8.88 10.32 3.09
CA SER A 126 9.04 11.77 3.16
C SER A 126 9.17 12.25 4.62
N LEU A 127 8.41 11.67 5.56
CA LEU A 127 8.49 11.98 6.99
C LEU A 127 9.85 11.59 7.57
N MET A 128 10.41 10.44 7.18
CA MET A 128 11.76 10.05 7.59
C MET A 128 12.80 11.03 7.04
N LYS A 129 12.70 11.38 5.75
CA LYS A 129 13.59 12.37 5.11
C LYS A 129 13.54 13.73 5.80
N THR A 130 12.37 14.25 6.14
CA THR A 130 12.24 15.56 6.83
C THR A 130 12.85 15.54 8.23
N ASN A 131 12.98 14.36 8.84
CA ASN A 131 13.65 14.15 10.12
C ASN A 131 15.07 13.58 9.95
N SER A 132 15.70 13.84 8.79
CA SER A 132 17.09 13.48 8.48
C SER A 132 17.43 12.00 8.65
N TRP A 133 16.44 11.11 8.46
CA TRP A 133 16.57 9.67 8.69
C TRP A 133 17.10 9.32 10.09
N ASP A 134 16.69 10.09 11.12
CA ASP A 134 17.00 9.79 12.52
C ASP A 134 16.68 8.34 12.84
N LEU A 135 17.70 7.56 13.21
CA LEU A 135 17.60 6.10 13.29
C LEU A 135 16.56 5.67 14.34
N GLN A 136 16.47 6.39 15.47
CA GLN A 136 15.47 6.13 16.51
C GLN A 136 14.04 6.34 16.01
N LEU A 137 13.80 7.41 15.25
CA LEU A 137 12.52 7.63 14.59
C LEU A 137 12.24 6.60 13.50
N VAL A 138 13.22 6.24 12.67
CA VAL A 138 13.06 5.21 11.62
C VAL A 138 12.65 3.87 12.26
N HIS A 139 13.29 3.46 13.35
CA HIS A 139 12.89 2.27 14.12
C HIS A 139 11.43 2.34 14.58
N ARG A 140 11.01 3.44 15.19
CA ARG A 140 9.62 3.61 15.67
C ARG A 140 8.62 3.54 14.51
N LEU A 141 8.90 4.22 13.41
CA LEU A 141 8.04 4.25 12.23
C LEU A 141 7.92 2.86 11.58
N ILE A 142 9.03 2.15 11.42
CA ILE A 142 9.03 0.80 10.86
C ILE A 142 8.36 -0.20 11.79
N ASN A 143 8.52 -0.07 13.11
CA ASN A 143 7.78 -0.89 14.07
C ASN A 143 6.26 -0.70 13.91
N VAL A 144 5.80 0.55 13.73
CA VAL A 144 4.39 0.84 13.44
C VAL A 144 3.95 0.18 12.13
N LEU A 145 4.76 0.23 11.07
CA LEU A 145 4.44 -0.46 9.81
C LEU A 145 4.31 -1.97 10.05
N ASP A 146 5.29 -2.58 10.70
CA ASP A 146 5.39 -4.02 10.91
C ASP A 146 4.26 -4.59 11.76
N GLU A 147 4.03 -4.01 12.96
CA GLU A 147 2.96 -4.43 13.89
C GLU A 147 1.57 -4.38 13.26
N ASN A 148 1.33 -3.36 12.42
CA ASN A 148 0.02 -3.16 11.80
C ASN A 148 -0.14 -3.95 10.49
N THR A 149 0.91 -4.54 9.92
CA THR A 149 0.87 -5.20 8.60
C THR A 149 1.50 -6.59 8.60
N LEU A 150 2.82 -6.68 8.43
CA LEU A 150 3.56 -7.91 8.14
C LEU A 150 3.61 -8.88 9.34
N SER A 151 3.91 -8.37 10.54
CA SER A 151 3.95 -9.16 11.78
C SER A 151 2.61 -9.23 12.49
N SER A 152 1.51 -8.77 11.88
CA SER A 152 0.20 -8.80 12.52
C SER A 152 -0.35 -10.23 12.59
N LEU A 153 0.05 -10.95 13.64
CA LEU A 153 -0.21 -12.36 13.90
C LEU A 153 -1.69 -12.68 14.23
N GLU A 154 -2.51 -11.68 14.57
CA GLU A 154 -3.74 -11.94 15.34
C GLU A 154 -5.07 -11.85 14.60
N ASN A 155 -5.11 -11.53 13.29
CA ASN A 155 -6.41 -11.29 12.63
C ASN A 155 -6.60 -12.08 11.33
N LYS A 156 -7.24 -13.24 11.49
CA LYS A 156 -8.01 -14.00 10.49
C LYS A 156 -8.22 -13.25 9.17
N SER A 157 -7.61 -13.72 8.08
CA SER A 157 -7.93 -13.57 6.63
C SER A 157 -8.46 -12.24 6.04
N HIS A 158 -8.66 -11.18 6.81
CA HIS A 158 -9.27 -9.93 6.35
C HIS A 158 -8.17 -8.87 6.29
N GLY A 159 -7.76 -8.50 5.07
CA GLY A 159 -6.80 -7.41 4.86
C GLY A 159 -5.47 -7.76 4.22
N ASN A 160 -5.21 -9.02 3.85
CA ASN A 160 -3.90 -9.42 3.29
C ASN A 160 -3.54 -8.65 2.00
N GLY A 161 -4.53 -8.21 1.21
CA GLY A 161 -4.26 -7.39 0.03
C GLY A 161 -3.60 -6.04 0.35
N VAL A 162 -3.74 -5.49 1.56
CA VAL A 162 -2.97 -4.33 2.02
C VAL A 162 -1.49 -4.71 2.15
N ASN A 163 -1.20 -5.84 2.80
CA ASN A 163 0.16 -6.33 2.99
C ASN A 163 0.83 -6.64 1.65
N TYR A 164 0.10 -7.28 0.72
CA TYR A 164 0.58 -7.56 -0.63
C TYR A 164 0.94 -6.28 -1.38
N HIS A 165 0.08 -5.26 -1.29
CA HIS A 165 0.33 -3.99 -1.96
C HIS A 165 1.50 -3.24 -1.36
N ILE A 166 1.61 -3.20 -0.02
CA ILE A 166 2.77 -2.61 0.65
C ILE A 166 4.05 -3.30 0.21
N ALA A 167 4.10 -4.64 0.22
CA ALA A 167 5.27 -5.40 -0.26
C ALA A 167 5.61 -5.12 -1.73
N THR A 168 4.59 -4.87 -2.56
CA THR A 168 4.79 -4.55 -3.99
C THR A 168 5.37 -3.14 -4.19
N VAL A 169 4.89 -2.15 -3.44
CA VAL A 169 5.22 -0.73 -3.69
C VAL A 169 6.32 -0.17 -2.78
N PHE A 170 6.72 -0.89 -1.72
CA PHE A 170 7.64 -0.35 -0.70
C PHE A 170 8.96 0.13 -1.29
N LEU A 171 9.62 -0.71 -2.09
CA LEU A 171 10.91 -0.36 -2.68
C LEU A 171 10.78 0.67 -3.82
N GLU A 172 9.67 0.62 -4.58
CA GLU A 172 9.34 1.62 -5.60
C GLU A 172 9.19 3.02 -5.00
N GLU A 173 8.50 3.14 -3.87
CA GLU A 173 8.32 4.41 -3.16
C GLU A 173 9.55 4.85 -2.36
N LEU A 174 10.45 3.91 -2.02
CA LEU A 174 11.74 4.21 -1.39
C LEU A 174 12.76 4.76 -2.41
N ARG A 175 12.65 4.35 -3.68
CA ARG A 175 13.59 4.71 -4.75
C ARG A 175 13.98 6.20 -4.81
N PRO A 176 13.05 7.19 -4.71
CA PRO A 176 13.41 8.61 -4.77
C PRO A 176 14.25 9.13 -3.60
N PHE A 177 14.47 8.31 -2.58
CA PHE A 177 15.19 8.65 -1.36
C PHE A 177 16.58 8.04 -1.27
N LEU A 178 16.92 7.15 -2.22
CA LEU A 178 18.24 6.54 -2.29
C LEU A 178 19.27 7.55 -2.83
N PRO A 179 20.57 7.41 -2.47
CA PRO A 179 21.13 6.40 -1.55
C PRO A 179 20.84 6.73 -0.08
N LEU A 180 20.76 5.68 0.76
CA LEU A 180 20.59 5.79 2.21
C LEU A 180 21.77 5.12 2.92
N LYS A 181 22.01 5.50 4.18
CA LYS A 181 23.00 4.81 5.03
C LYS A 181 22.58 3.35 5.24
N GLN A 182 23.56 2.45 5.26
CA GLN A 182 23.36 1.02 5.53
C GLN A 182 22.51 0.77 6.78
N GLU A 183 22.80 1.45 7.90
CA GLU A 183 22.05 1.33 9.16
C GLU A 183 20.55 1.62 9.00
N VAL A 184 20.19 2.58 8.15
CA VAL A 184 18.79 2.93 7.88
C VAL A 184 18.14 1.82 7.04
N LEU A 185 18.84 1.37 6.02
CA LEU A 185 18.35 0.33 5.12
C LEU A 185 18.07 -0.99 5.86
N GLU A 186 18.97 -1.41 6.74
CA GLU A 186 18.80 -2.61 7.58
C GLU A 186 17.49 -2.54 8.37
N VAL A 187 17.19 -1.37 8.96
CA VAL A 187 15.93 -1.16 9.69
C VAL A 187 14.73 -1.20 8.74
N LEU A 188 14.80 -0.56 7.57
CA LEU A 188 13.71 -0.54 6.60
C LEU A 188 13.36 -1.95 6.07
N LEU A 189 14.37 -2.80 5.83
CA LEU A 189 14.18 -4.13 5.25
C LEU A 189 13.87 -5.22 6.29
N LYS A 190 14.21 -5.00 7.57
CA LYS A 190 14.02 -5.98 8.65
C LYS A 190 12.62 -6.62 8.71
N PRO A 191 11.49 -5.89 8.57
CA PRO A 191 10.16 -6.50 8.59
C PRO A 191 9.94 -7.52 7.47
N PHE A 192 10.47 -7.24 6.28
CA PHE A 192 10.32 -8.10 5.11
C PHE A 192 11.11 -9.40 5.26
N VAL A 193 12.35 -9.30 5.76
CA VAL A 193 13.17 -10.46 6.09
C VAL A 193 12.48 -11.31 7.17
N SER A 194 12.02 -10.68 8.25
CA SER A 194 11.29 -11.36 9.34
C SER A 194 10.02 -12.07 8.84
N ALA A 195 9.26 -11.42 7.95
CA ALA A 195 8.04 -11.98 7.40
C ALA A 195 8.30 -13.23 6.53
N MET A 196 9.36 -13.23 5.72
CA MET A 196 9.71 -14.40 4.89
C MET A 196 9.99 -15.66 5.71
N GLY A 197 10.60 -15.53 6.90
CA GLY A 197 10.90 -16.68 7.77
C GLY A 197 9.76 -17.10 8.70
N LYS A 198 8.70 -16.30 8.87
CA LYS A 198 7.65 -16.52 9.89
C LYS A 198 6.25 -16.68 9.33
N VAL A 199 5.95 -16.07 8.19
CA VAL A 199 4.59 -15.99 7.67
C VAL A 199 4.29 -17.15 6.72
N GLN A 200 3.16 -17.83 6.94
CA GLN A 200 2.72 -18.97 6.12
C GLN A 200 2.02 -18.56 4.81
N ASP A 201 1.65 -17.28 4.67
CA ASP A 201 0.98 -16.76 3.47
C ASP A 201 1.95 -16.71 2.28
N LYS A 202 1.88 -17.75 1.44
CA LYS A 202 2.71 -17.88 0.23
C LYS A 202 2.54 -16.72 -0.76
N VAL A 203 1.36 -16.09 -0.81
CA VAL A 203 1.14 -14.92 -1.69
C VAL A 203 1.92 -13.74 -1.14
N LEU A 204 1.88 -13.50 0.17
CA LEU A 204 2.69 -12.44 0.79
C LEU A 204 4.18 -12.69 0.54
N VAL A 205 4.66 -13.91 0.82
CA VAL A 205 6.08 -14.26 0.62
C VAL A 205 6.49 -14.07 -0.83
N GLY A 206 5.66 -14.48 -1.79
CA GLY A 206 5.91 -14.25 -3.22
C GLY A 206 5.94 -12.76 -3.60
N LYS A 207 5.08 -11.93 -2.99
CA LYS A 207 5.10 -10.47 -3.19
C LYS A 207 6.32 -9.81 -2.56
N ILE A 208 6.77 -10.27 -1.41
CA ILE A 208 8.01 -9.78 -0.78
C ILE A 208 9.23 -10.16 -1.63
N ARG A 209 9.31 -11.42 -2.08
CA ARG A 209 10.38 -11.89 -2.96
C ARG A 209 10.46 -11.04 -4.23
N SER A 210 9.37 -10.93 -4.97
CA SER A 210 9.35 -10.20 -6.24
C SER A 210 9.46 -8.67 -6.10
N GLY A 211 8.76 -8.07 -5.14
CA GLY A 211 8.69 -6.61 -4.98
C GLY A 211 9.88 -6.00 -4.24
N VAL A 212 10.61 -6.79 -3.46
CA VAL A 212 11.75 -6.30 -2.65
C VAL A 212 13.04 -6.97 -3.09
N PHE A 213 13.16 -8.29 -2.94
CA PHE A 213 14.46 -8.96 -3.05
C PHE A 213 14.90 -9.24 -4.48
N ASP A 214 14.00 -9.63 -5.38
CA ASP A 214 14.33 -9.82 -6.79
C ASP A 214 14.73 -8.49 -7.44
N LEU A 215 14.09 -7.38 -7.04
CA LEU A 215 14.45 -6.04 -7.50
C LEU A 215 15.85 -5.64 -6.97
N LEU A 216 16.14 -5.87 -5.68
CA LEU A 216 17.48 -5.65 -5.11
C LEU A 216 18.54 -6.50 -5.82
N LEU A 217 18.28 -7.79 -6.02
CA LEU A 217 19.21 -8.72 -6.68
C LEU A 217 19.46 -8.37 -8.15
N LYS A 218 18.39 -8.09 -8.91
CA LYS A 218 18.50 -7.69 -10.32
C LYS A 218 19.34 -6.42 -10.44
N THR A 219 19.09 -5.45 -9.58
CA THR A 219 19.80 -4.17 -9.62
C THR A 219 21.25 -4.31 -9.16
N GLY A 220 21.51 -5.06 -8.08
CA GLY A 220 22.87 -5.36 -7.60
C GLY A 220 23.71 -6.09 -8.64
N LYS A 221 23.13 -7.06 -9.36
CA LYS A 221 23.81 -7.74 -10.49
C LYS A 221 24.13 -6.76 -11.62
N SER A 222 23.16 -5.94 -12.02
CA SER A 222 23.41 -4.93 -13.07
C SER A 222 24.52 -3.96 -12.68
N LEU A 223 24.59 -3.55 -11.40
CA LEU A 223 25.65 -2.68 -10.91
C LEU A 223 27.02 -3.37 -10.93
N LEU A 224 27.07 -4.66 -10.59
CA LEU A 224 28.31 -5.43 -10.62
C LEU A 224 28.84 -5.59 -12.06
N GLU A 225 27.96 -5.83 -13.03
CA GLU A 225 28.35 -5.93 -14.45
C GLU A 225 28.87 -4.58 -15.01
N VAL A 226 28.26 -3.46 -14.60
CA VAL A 226 28.77 -2.13 -14.94
C VAL A 226 30.14 -1.87 -14.31
N LYS A 227 30.35 -2.27 -13.05
CA LYS A 227 31.67 -2.16 -12.41
C LYS A 227 32.73 -3.06 -13.05
N LYS A 228 32.36 -4.26 -13.51
CA LYS A 228 33.28 -5.22 -14.17
C LYS A 228 33.67 -4.81 -15.58
N SER A 229 32.81 -4.11 -16.31
CA SER A 229 33.07 -3.72 -17.70
C SER A 229 34.15 -2.64 -17.83
N GLY A 230 34.64 -2.06 -16.72
CA GLY A 230 35.78 -1.12 -16.72
C GLY A 230 35.55 0.14 -17.54
N ASP A 231 34.33 0.32 -18.05
CA ASP A 231 33.94 1.44 -18.86
C ASP A 231 33.57 2.54 -17.88
N GLY A 232 34.35 3.62 -17.88
CA GLY A 232 34.15 4.81 -17.07
C GLY A 232 32.89 5.58 -17.47
N VAL A 233 31.79 4.86 -17.71
CA VAL A 233 30.46 5.42 -17.82
C VAL A 233 30.25 6.14 -16.50
N GLU A 234 30.23 7.47 -16.55
CA GLU A 234 29.63 8.30 -15.51
C GLU A 234 28.16 7.86 -15.42
N VAL A 235 27.92 6.81 -14.65
CA VAL A 235 26.56 6.37 -14.39
C VAL A 235 25.95 7.48 -13.56
N ASP A 236 24.95 8.15 -14.13
CA ASP A 236 24.22 9.21 -13.45
C ASP A 236 23.85 8.72 -12.05
N SER A 237 24.15 9.51 -11.02
CA SER A 237 23.75 9.27 -9.63
C SER A 237 22.26 8.91 -9.47
N ARG A 238 21.44 9.23 -10.47
CA ARG A 238 20.01 8.91 -10.56
C ARG A 238 19.69 7.57 -11.25
N ASP A 239 20.68 6.86 -11.76
CA ASP A 239 20.48 5.55 -12.36
C ASP A 239 19.94 4.60 -11.31
N GLU A 240 18.82 3.96 -11.65
CA GLU A 240 18.17 2.93 -10.87
C GLU A 240 19.15 1.85 -10.46
N VAL A 241 20.07 1.52 -11.38
CA VAL A 241 21.13 0.53 -11.20
C VAL A 241 22.05 0.90 -10.05
N LEU A 242 22.49 2.16 -9.98
CA LEU A 242 23.35 2.61 -8.89
C LEU A 242 22.61 2.68 -7.57
N LEU A 243 21.42 3.27 -7.56
CA LEU A 243 20.69 3.58 -6.33
C LEU A 243 20.27 2.32 -5.57
N ILE A 244 19.58 1.41 -6.24
CA ILE A 244 19.09 0.17 -5.64
C ILE A 244 20.22 -0.89 -5.62
N GLY A 245 21.17 -0.85 -6.57
CA GLY A 245 22.29 -1.77 -6.61
C GLY A 245 23.27 -1.54 -5.47
N THR A 246 23.55 -0.28 -5.10
CA THR A 246 24.45 0.03 -3.97
C THR A 246 23.86 -0.46 -2.65
N VAL A 247 22.55 -0.34 -2.48
CA VAL A 247 21.78 -0.89 -1.35
C VAL A 247 21.95 -2.42 -1.24
N ALA A 248 21.89 -3.14 -2.37
CA ALA A 248 22.10 -4.59 -2.41
C ALA A 248 23.55 -4.99 -2.09
N LEU A 249 24.48 -4.06 -2.28
CA LEU A 249 25.92 -4.25 -2.18
C LEU A 249 26.43 -3.87 -0.75
N ASP A 250 26.12 -2.69 -0.22
CA ASP A 250 26.70 -2.10 1.01
C ASP A 250 26.35 -2.83 2.34
N SER A 251 25.54 -3.90 2.29
CA SER A 251 25.06 -4.62 3.50
C SER A 251 26.06 -5.64 4.09
N SER A 252 27.34 -5.56 3.72
CA SER A 252 28.27 -6.70 3.75
C SER A 252 29.53 -6.51 4.63
N ASP A 253 29.99 -5.28 4.86
CA ASP A 253 31.40 -5.06 5.20
C ASP A 253 31.74 -5.02 6.70
N LYS A 254 30.95 -5.65 7.58
CA LYS A 254 31.15 -5.53 9.04
C LYS A 254 31.48 -6.80 9.83
N GLU A 255 31.65 -7.95 9.18
CA GLU A 255 32.06 -9.18 9.87
C GLU A 255 33.35 -9.75 9.27
N ASN A 256 34.49 -9.16 9.64
CA ASN A 256 35.79 -9.82 9.85
C ASN A 256 36.89 -8.78 10.15
N VAL A 257 36.96 -8.30 11.38
CA VAL A 257 38.18 -7.67 11.91
C VAL A 257 38.71 -8.56 13.04
N ALA A 258 39.53 -9.54 12.65
CA ALA A 258 40.43 -10.23 13.54
C ALA A 258 41.78 -10.38 12.82
N SER A 259 42.79 -9.78 13.44
CA SER A 259 44.22 -10.07 13.32
C SER A 259 45.04 -9.49 12.15
N GLU A 260 45.89 -8.55 12.60
CA GLU A 260 47.35 -8.50 12.38
C GLU A 260 47.93 -7.69 11.19
N ASN A 261 48.74 -6.70 11.62
CA ASN A 261 49.91 -6.13 10.98
C ASN A 261 49.76 -5.23 9.74
N GLY A 262 49.86 -3.93 10.02
CA GLY A 262 51.05 -3.16 9.62
C GLY A 262 51.21 -2.83 8.14
N GLY A 263 50.88 -1.59 7.79
CA GLY A 263 51.33 -1.00 6.52
C GLY A 263 50.53 0.22 6.12
N ASN A 264 51.10 1.40 6.37
CA ASN A 264 50.73 2.64 5.69
C ASN A 264 50.67 2.40 4.18
N LEU A 265 49.64 2.92 3.51
CA LEU A 265 49.78 3.69 2.27
C LEU A 265 48.41 4.27 1.88
N ASN A 266 48.48 5.52 1.43
CA ASN A 266 47.37 6.34 0.97
C ASN A 266 46.68 5.74 -0.27
N ASP A 267 45.49 6.28 -0.52
CA ASP A 267 44.83 6.45 -1.82
C ASP A 267 43.58 5.59 -2.11
N GLU A 268 42.57 6.29 -2.61
CA GLU A 268 41.31 5.83 -3.24
C GLU A 268 40.38 4.85 -2.47
N SER A 269 39.31 5.42 -1.92
CA SER A 269 38.16 4.71 -1.37
C SER A 269 37.36 4.01 -2.47
N ALA A 270 37.83 2.84 -2.90
CA ALA A 270 37.12 1.91 -3.77
C ALA A 270 37.13 0.53 -3.11
N VAL A 271 36.11 0.21 -2.30
CA VAL A 271 35.98 -1.11 -1.68
C VAL A 271 34.84 -1.88 -2.35
N LEU A 272 35.23 -3.02 -2.93
CA LEU A 272 34.51 -3.92 -3.82
C LEU A 272 33.83 -5.04 -3.03
N LEU A 273 32.61 -5.42 -3.46
CA LEU A 273 31.81 -6.46 -2.85
C LEU A 273 31.80 -7.73 -3.70
N ASN A 274 32.24 -8.83 -3.09
CA ASN A 274 32.59 -10.06 -3.78
C ASN A 274 31.40 -11.03 -3.93
N GLU A 275 31.48 -11.89 -4.93
CA GLU A 275 30.51 -12.90 -5.41
C GLU A 275 29.99 -13.85 -4.31
N THR A 276 30.76 -14.04 -3.23
CA THR A 276 30.43 -14.90 -2.10
C THR A 276 29.24 -14.39 -1.26
N MET A 277 29.09 -13.07 -1.10
CA MET A 277 27.98 -12.48 -0.34
C MET A 277 26.65 -12.64 -1.07
N ILE A 278 26.65 -12.44 -2.40
CA ILE A 278 25.49 -12.67 -3.26
C ILE A 278 25.09 -14.15 -3.23
N ALA A 279 26.05 -15.07 -3.29
CA ALA A 279 25.79 -16.50 -3.17
C ALA A 279 25.23 -16.86 -1.77
N ASN A 280 25.66 -16.18 -0.71
CA ASN A 280 25.17 -16.44 0.63
C ASN A 280 23.73 -15.96 0.81
N LEU A 281 23.40 -14.76 0.32
CA LEU A 281 22.04 -14.25 0.27
C LEU A 281 21.14 -15.17 -0.57
N GLN A 282 21.58 -15.58 -1.77
CA GLN A 282 20.82 -16.55 -2.59
C GLN A 282 20.56 -17.85 -1.84
N ARG A 283 21.58 -18.44 -1.17
CA ARG A 283 21.39 -19.66 -0.37
C ARG A 283 20.43 -19.47 0.79
N GLN A 284 20.47 -18.33 1.47
CA GLN A 284 19.53 -18.02 2.55
C GLN A 284 18.10 -17.90 2.00
N PHE A 285 17.93 -17.27 0.83
CA PHE A 285 16.62 -17.20 0.18
C PHE A 285 16.12 -18.56 -0.32
N GLU A 286 16.98 -19.38 -0.91
CA GLU A 286 16.65 -20.74 -1.35
C GLU A 286 16.27 -21.64 -0.18
N LYS A 287 17.02 -21.59 0.93
CA LYS A 287 16.68 -22.34 2.15
C LYS A 287 15.32 -21.92 2.71
N VAL A 288 15.04 -20.62 2.78
CA VAL A 288 13.72 -20.11 3.22
C VAL A 288 12.61 -20.49 2.24
N ALA A 289 12.88 -20.52 0.94
CA ALA A 289 11.93 -20.96 -0.07
C ALA A 289 11.63 -22.47 0.03
N GLU A 290 12.64 -23.31 0.29
CA GLU A 290 12.50 -24.74 0.55
C GLU A 290 11.68 -24.99 1.83
N GLU A 291 12.01 -24.30 2.93
CA GLU A 291 11.30 -24.40 4.22
C GLU A 291 9.83 -23.96 4.10
N ALA A 292 9.53 -22.97 3.26
CA ALA A 292 8.18 -22.50 2.96
C ALA A 292 7.42 -23.37 1.92
N GLY A 293 8.06 -24.41 1.37
CA GLY A 293 7.48 -25.26 0.33
C GLY A 293 7.09 -24.46 -0.92
N LEU A 294 7.91 -23.47 -1.28
CA LEU A 294 7.83 -22.70 -2.51
C LEU A 294 8.80 -23.32 -3.53
N ASP A 295 8.53 -24.58 -3.88
CA ASP A 295 9.19 -25.27 -5.00
C ASP A 295 8.73 -24.63 -6.33
N ASP A 296 9.60 -24.69 -7.33
CA ASP A 296 9.81 -23.72 -8.42
C ASP A 296 8.68 -23.66 -9.48
N GLY A 297 7.46 -23.27 -9.06
CA GLY A 297 6.24 -23.29 -9.89
C GLY A 297 5.44 -21.98 -10.00
N VAL A 298 5.94 -20.85 -9.48
CA VAL A 298 5.19 -19.56 -9.44
C VAL A 298 5.70 -18.54 -10.45
N ALA A 299 6.32 -19.01 -11.54
CA ALA A 299 6.40 -18.24 -12.78
C ALA A 299 5.01 -18.30 -13.46
N SER A 300 4.38 -17.16 -13.70
CA SER A 300 3.12 -16.99 -14.46
C SER A 300 1.78 -17.07 -13.68
N ALA A 301 1.61 -16.26 -12.63
CA ALA A 301 0.28 -15.94 -12.09
C ALA A 301 0.13 -14.44 -11.77
N CYS A 302 0.38 -13.60 -12.78
CA CYS A 302 -0.03 -12.19 -12.79
C CYS A 302 -0.47 -11.80 -14.22
N ASP A 303 -1.48 -12.49 -14.75
CA ASP A 303 -2.26 -11.96 -15.86
C ASP A 303 -3.42 -11.14 -15.28
N SER A 304 -3.36 -9.83 -15.48
CA SER A 304 -4.55 -8.98 -15.41
C SER A 304 -5.57 -9.45 -16.45
N PRO A 305 -6.88 -9.39 -16.18
CA PRO A 305 -7.87 -9.95 -17.08
C PRO A 305 -7.92 -9.14 -18.38
N GLN A 306 -7.29 -9.66 -19.44
CA GLN A 306 -7.60 -9.25 -20.80
C GLN A 306 -8.93 -9.89 -21.21
N ALA A 307 -9.86 -9.02 -21.58
CA ALA A 307 -11.12 -9.37 -22.22
C ALA A 307 -10.85 -10.09 -23.54
N VAL A 308 -11.40 -11.30 -23.71
CA VAL A 308 -11.50 -11.91 -25.04
C VAL A 308 -12.85 -12.57 -25.23
N SER A 309 -13.54 -12.03 -26.23
CA SER A 309 -14.84 -12.44 -26.76
C SER A 309 -14.80 -13.79 -27.48
N ALA A 310 -15.85 -14.57 -27.24
CA ALA A 310 -16.53 -15.55 -28.11
C ALA A 310 -15.76 -16.19 -29.28
N SER A 311 -15.66 -17.52 -29.27
CA SER A 311 -16.38 -18.41 -30.20
C SER A 311 -15.76 -19.83 -30.23
N GLY A 312 -16.61 -20.86 -30.12
CA GLY A 312 -16.44 -22.04 -30.96
C GLY A 312 -15.94 -23.35 -30.34
N ARG A 313 -16.92 -24.26 -30.13
CA ARG A 313 -16.89 -25.72 -30.38
C ARG A 313 -16.44 -26.70 -29.29
N THR A 314 -17.46 -27.24 -28.63
CA THR A 314 -17.82 -28.68 -28.50
C THR A 314 -16.74 -29.76 -28.56
N LEU A 315 -16.72 -30.67 -27.56
CA LEU A 315 -17.15 -32.09 -27.67
C LEU A 315 -16.96 -32.90 -26.35
N SER A 316 -18.09 -33.30 -25.74
CA SER A 316 -18.50 -34.67 -25.32
C SER A 316 -17.60 -35.61 -24.47
N LYS A 317 -18.09 -35.98 -23.26
CA LYS A 317 -18.19 -37.37 -22.67
C LYS A 317 -18.67 -37.28 -21.19
N LYS A 318 -19.94 -37.53 -20.80
CA LYS A 318 -20.71 -38.80 -20.60
C LYS A 318 -20.51 -39.50 -19.23
N ARG A 319 -21.53 -39.40 -18.34
CA ARG A 319 -22.07 -40.37 -17.32
C ARG A 319 -22.77 -39.59 -16.17
N LYS A 320 -23.90 -39.93 -15.55
CA LYS A 320 -24.84 -41.08 -15.52
C LYS A 320 -26.17 -40.56 -14.86
N ARG A 321 -27.34 -41.03 -15.30
CA ARG A 321 -28.70 -40.60 -14.85
C ARG A 321 -29.41 -41.74 -14.11
N THR A 322 -30.15 -41.42 -13.05
CA THR A 322 -31.25 -42.24 -12.49
C THR A 322 -32.52 -41.38 -12.37
N LYS A 323 -33.69 -42.01 -12.49
CA LYS A 323 -35.00 -41.43 -12.87
C LYS A 323 -36.10 -42.04 -11.98
N SER A 324 -37.07 -41.23 -11.54
CA SER A 324 -38.46 -41.61 -11.18
C SER A 324 -39.26 -40.29 -11.00
N LEU A 325 -40.22 -39.87 -11.86
CA LEU A 325 -41.66 -40.24 -11.98
C LEU A 325 -42.42 -40.09 -10.63
N LYS A 326 -43.57 -39.39 -10.47
CA LYS A 326 -44.74 -39.16 -11.34
C LYS A 326 -45.78 -38.19 -10.68
N GLY A 327 -46.48 -37.35 -11.47
CA GLY A 327 -47.89 -36.87 -11.30
C GLY A 327 -48.17 -35.65 -10.38
N LYS A 328 -49.19 -34.80 -10.54
CA LYS A 328 -50.24 -34.55 -11.58
C LYS A 328 -51.07 -33.29 -11.13
N VAL A 329 -51.27 -32.28 -12.02
CA VAL A 329 -52.46 -31.39 -12.35
C VAL A 329 -53.25 -30.73 -11.18
N SER A 330 -53.63 -29.44 -11.11
CA SER A 330 -54.57 -28.58 -11.91
C SER A 330 -54.52 -27.14 -11.30
N GLN A 331 -54.45 -25.98 -11.98
CA GLN A 331 -55.39 -25.20 -12.84
C GLN A 331 -56.35 -24.22 -12.09
N ASP A 332 -56.46 -22.99 -12.65
CA ASP A 332 -57.40 -21.85 -12.46
C ASP A 332 -56.94 -20.58 -11.70
N SER A 333 -57.31 -19.32 -12.04
CA SER A 333 -57.66 -18.52 -13.24
C SER A 333 -58.23 -17.16 -12.72
N ALA A 334 -58.10 -16.06 -13.50
CA ALA A 334 -58.80 -14.74 -13.42
C ALA A 334 -58.37 -13.72 -12.32
N GLU A 335 -57.73 -12.58 -12.66
CA GLU A 335 -58.25 -11.29 -13.23
C GLU A 335 -58.97 -10.39 -12.20
N LEU A 336 -58.43 -9.17 -11.99
CA LEU A 336 -59.17 -7.94 -11.66
C LEU A 336 -58.28 -6.70 -11.93
N ASP A 337 -58.60 -5.96 -13.00
CA ASP A 337 -58.19 -4.57 -13.26
C ASP A 337 -59.12 -3.58 -12.54
N GLY A 338 -58.59 -2.41 -12.19
CA GLY A 338 -59.35 -1.28 -11.64
C GLY A 338 -58.60 0.04 -11.85
N GLU A 339 -59.08 0.83 -12.82
CA GLU A 339 -58.68 2.20 -13.16
C GLU A 339 -59.00 3.21 -12.04
N GLU A 340 -58.17 4.24 -11.84
CA GLU A 340 -58.66 5.63 -11.75
C GLU A 340 -57.56 6.67 -11.98
N SER A 341 -57.91 7.70 -12.74
CA SER A 341 -57.08 8.81 -13.24
C SER A 341 -57.46 10.16 -12.60
N ALA A 342 -56.49 11.06 -12.35
CA ALA A 342 -56.61 12.55 -12.47
C ALA A 342 -55.32 13.22 -11.95
N VAL A 343 -54.46 13.85 -12.77
CA VAL A 343 -54.48 15.25 -13.28
C VAL A 343 -54.13 16.35 -12.25
N ALA A 344 -52.97 17.00 -12.42
CA ALA A 344 -52.68 18.47 -12.32
C ALA A 344 -51.14 18.71 -12.26
N LYS A 345 -50.44 19.15 -13.33
CA LYS A 345 -50.20 20.51 -13.89
C LYS A 345 -49.36 21.51 -13.05
N GLY A 346 -48.28 22.01 -13.68
CA GLY A 346 -47.54 23.26 -13.38
C GLY A 346 -46.03 23.05 -13.22
N GLY A 347 -45.14 23.36 -14.18
CA GLY A 347 -44.66 24.70 -14.60
C GLY A 347 -43.39 25.07 -13.77
N GLU A 348 -42.24 25.58 -14.23
CA GLU A 348 -41.78 26.24 -15.45
C GLU A 348 -40.22 26.35 -15.44
N LYS A 349 -39.62 26.31 -16.64
CA LYS A 349 -38.49 27.11 -17.21
C LYS A 349 -37.19 27.36 -16.40
N SER A 350 -36.05 26.83 -16.87
CA SER A 350 -35.07 27.46 -17.80
C SER A 350 -34.18 28.58 -17.24
N LYS A 351 -32.85 28.39 -17.27
CA LYS A 351 -31.92 29.14 -18.15
C LYS A 351 -30.45 28.69 -18.03
N LYS A 352 -29.80 28.79 -19.19
CA LYS A 352 -28.48 28.34 -19.65
C LYS A 352 -27.50 29.53 -19.61
N LYS A 353 -26.20 29.27 -19.40
CA LYS A 353 -24.95 30.04 -19.73
C LYS A 353 -23.96 29.80 -18.58
N GLY A 354 -22.73 29.29 -18.73
CA GLY A 354 -21.80 29.31 -19.86
C GLY A 354 -20.70 30.35 -19.57
N SER A 355 -19.53 29.93 -19.08
CA SER A 355 -18.23 30.54 -19.40
C SER A 355 -17.05 29.71 -18.88
N ARG A 356 -16.08 29.48 -19.77
CA ARG A 356 -14.71 28.98 -19.55
C ARG A 356 -13.82 30.06 -18.92
N TYR A 357 -12.75 29.65 -18.24
CA TYR A 357 -11.35 30.16 -18.23
C TYR A 357 -10.55 29.15 -17.37
N VAL A 358 -9.62 28.32 -17.88
CA VAL A 358 -8.21 28.54 -18.31
C VAL A 358 -7.36 29.24 -17.24
N LEU A 359 -6.69 28.44 -16.40
CA LEU A 359 -5.23 28.38 -16.22
C LEU A 359 -4.86 27.03 -15.59
#